data_AF-A0A9E4ZNT7-F1
#
_entry.id   AF-A0A9E4ZNT7-F1
#
_cell.length_a   1.000
_cell.length_b   1.000
_cell.length_c   1.000
_cell.angle_alpha   90.00
_cell.angle_beta   90.00
_cell.angle_gamma   90.00
#
_symmetry.space_group_name_H-M   'P 1'
#
loop_
_entity.id
_entity.type
_entity.pdbx_description
1 polymer ?
#
loop_
_entity_poly.entity_id
_entity_poly.type
_entity_poly.pdbx_seq_one_letter_code
_entity_poly.pdbx_strand_id
1 'polypeptide(L)'
;MNQPDFLRHIASKILTPTVITDQKKLDEARMLLAKAEAVYKFSSYNGNPKKISDYLLSPDFTELVFIIGIDVTKKLLKMIIESYTDPDIIDAAKKIYEELNGFEETAKEEEIKKS
;
A
#
# COMPACT_ATOMS: atom_id res chain seq x y z
N MET A 1 6.38 19.35 -10.28
CA MET A 1 5.18 18.58 -10.67
C MET A 1 4.40 18.25 -9.41
N ASN A 2 3.07 18.37 -9.43
CA ASN A 2 2.24 17.99 -8.28
C ASN A 2 2.15 16.47 -8.22
N GLN A 3 2.55 15.87 -7.09
CA GLN A 3 2.37 14.43 -6.87
C GLN A 3 0.87 14.07 -6.82
N PRO A 4 0.48 12.88 -7.29
CA PRO A 4 -0.91 12.44 -7.20
C PRO A 4 -1.34 12.33 -5.73
N ASP A 5 -2.62 12.59 -5.47
CA ASP A 5 -3.23 12.33 -4.17
C ASP A 5 -3.39 10.82 -3.96
N PHE A 6 -2.85 10.31 -2.85
CA PHE A 6 -2.81 8.88 -2.58
C PHE A 6 -4.20 8.26 -2.49
N LEU A 7 -5.09 8.83 -1.67
CA LEU A 7 -6.42 8.23 -1.47
C LEU A 7 -7.26 8.31 -2.73
N ARG A 8 -7.29 9.48 -3.37
CA ARG A 8 -8.21 9.74 -4.48
C ARG A 8 -7.74 9.17 -5.80
N HIS A 9 -6.45 9.15 -6.09
CA HIS A 9 -5.93 8.76 -7.40
C HIS A 9 -5.25 7.39 -7.43
N ILE A 10 -4.89 6.85 -6.26
CA ILE A 10 -4.17 5.57 -6.13
C ILE A 10 -5.05 4.53 -5.42
N ALA A 11 -5.31 4.72 -4.12
CA ALA A 11 -6.03 3.74 -3.32
C ALA A 11 -7.43 3.44 -3.84
N SER A 12 -8.16 4.47 -4.29
CA SER A 12 -9.52 4.33 -4.86
C SER A 12 -9.60 3.40 -6.08
N LYS A 13 -8.51 3.26 -6.85
CA LYS A 13 -8.45 2.39 -8.04
C LYS A 13 -8.18 0.93 -7.70
N ILE A 14 -7.65 0.67 -6.51
CA ILE A 14 -7.23 -0.66 -6.07
C ILE A 14 -8.21 -1.22 -5.03
N LEU A 15 -8.70 -0.38 -4.10
CA LEU A 15 -9.68 -0.74 -3.08
C LEU A 15 -11.11 -0.63 -3.64
N THR A 16 -11.39 -1.52 -4.60
CA THR A 16 -12.70 -1.66 -5.23
C THR A 16 -13.37 -2.97 -4.80
N PRO A 17 -14.72 -3.04 -4.85
CA PRO A 17 -15.45 -4.29 -4.57
C PRO A 17 -15.12 -5.44 -5.54
N THR A 18 -14.52 -5.14 -6.69
CA THR A 18 -14.06 -6.13 -7.67
C THR A 18 -12.71 -6.74 -7.32
N VAL A 19 -11.87 -6.03 -6.56
CA VAL A 19 -10.55 -6.50 -6.13
C VAL A 19 -10.63 -7.12 -4.73
N ILE A 20 -11.36 -6.49 -3.82
CA ILE A 20 -11.62 -7.00 -2.47
C ILE A 20 -13.12 -7.32 -2.39
N THR A 21 -13.45 -8.60 -2.47
CA THR A 21 -14.84 -9.09 -2.47
C THR A 21 -15.46 -9.14 -1.08
N ASP A 22 -14.63 -9.23 -0.03
CA ASP A 22 -15.08 -9.13 1.35
C ASP A 22 -15.31 -7.65 1.72
N GLN A 23 -16.59 -7.28 1.79
CA GLN A 23 -17.01 -5.92 2.07
C GLN A 23 -16.50 -5.40 3.42
N LYS A 24 -16.38 -6.25 4.44
CA LYS A 24 -15.90 -5.83 5.76
C LYS A 24 -14.43 -5.41 5.70
N LYS A 25 -13.61 -6.23 5.05
CA LYS A 25 -12.19 -5.92 4.82
C LYS A 25 -12.01 -4.64 4.00
N LEU A 26 -12.85 -4.46 2.99
CA LEU A 26 -12.81 -3.26 2.16
C LEU A 26 -13.13 -1.98 2.98
N ASP A 27 -14.16 -2.03 3.81
CA ASP A 27 -14.56 -0.89 4.64
C ASP A 27 -13.51 -0.60 5.73
N GLU A 28 -12.96 -1.64 6.35
CA GLU A 28 -11.88 -1.53 7.33
C GLU A 28 -10.61 -0.91 6.71
N ALA A 29 -10.19 -1.39 5.53
CA ALA A 29 -9.06 -0.83 4.79
C ALA A 29 -9.26 0.66 4.48
N ARG A 30 -10.47 1.07 4.07
CA ARG A 30 -10.82 2.48 3.81
C ARG A 30 -10.75 3.32 5.08
N MET A 31 -11.22 2.79 6.21
CA MET A 31 -11.14 3.48 7.50
C MET A 31 -9.70 3.68 7.95
N LEU A 32 -8.85 2.65 7.85
CA LEU A 32 -7.43 2.77 8.17
C LEU A 32 -6.73 3.81 7.30
N LEU A 33 -7.02 3.81 6.01
CA LEU A 33 -6.45 4.81 5.09
C LEU A 33 -6.87 6.23 5.42
N ALA A 34 -8.14 6.46 5.77
CA ALA A 34 -8.61 7.78 6.19
C ALA A 34 -7.93 8.23 7.50
N LYS A 35 -7.74 7.31 8.45
CA LYS A 35 -7.01 7.57 9.68
C LYS A 35 -5.54 7.89 9.40
N ALA A 36 -4.89 7.13 8.53
CA ALA A 36 -3.50 7.35 8.13
C ALA A 36 -3.33 8.72 7.46
N GLU A 37 -4.22 9.11 6.55
CA GLU A 37 -4.16 10.45 5.95
C GLU A 37 -4.25 11.56 7.01
N ALA A 38 -5.09 11.41 8.03
CA ALA A 38 -5.19 12.37 9.13
C ALA A 38 -3.92 12.46 9.99
N VAL A 39 -3.24 11.32 10.21
CA VAL A 39 -2.01 11.21 11.00
C VAL A 39 -0.78 11.72 10.24
N TYR A 40 -0.53 11.15 9.06
CA TYR A 40 0.68 11.41 8.27
C TYR A 40 0.54 12.65 7.36
N LYS A 41 -0.69 13.11 7.09
CA LYS A 41 -0.99 14.30 6.29
C LYS A 41 -0.37 14.26 4.90
N PHE A 42 -0.45 13.12 4.22
CA PHE A 42 0.10 12.94 2.86
C PHE A 42 -0.84 13.38 1.72
N SER A 43 -1.96 14.03 2.02
CA SER A 43 -2.87 14.56 1.00
C SER A 43 -2.19 15.58 0.10
N SER A 44 -2.50 15.57 -1.20
CA SER A 44 -2.03 16.59 -2.14
C SER A 44 -2.80 17.91 -2.06
N TYR A 45 -3.93 17.96 -1.35
CA TYR A 45 -4.77 19.15 -1.25
C TYR A 45 -4.46 20.02 -0.03
N ASN A 46 -4.13 19.40 1.11
CA ASN A 46 -3.91 20.09 2.38
C ASN A 46 -2.82 19.45 3.24
N GLY A 47 -1.83 18.83 2.59
CA GLY A 47 -0.78 18.06 3.24
C GLY A 47 0.54 18.12 2.49
N ASN A 48 1.41 17.14 2.77
CA ASN A 48 2.67 16.96 2.09
C ASN A 48 2.73 15.55 1.48
N PRO A 49 2.55 15.41 0.15
CA PRO A 49 2.58 14.12 -0.53
C PRO A 49 3.84 13.27 -0.28
N LYS A 50 4.98 13.89 0.05
CA LYS A 50 6.20 13.17 0.42
C LYS A 50 6.01 12.30 1.67
N LYS A 51 5.08 12.66 2.57
CA LYS A 51 4.77 11.90 3.79
C LYS A 51 4.13 10.54 3.54
N ILE A 52 3.82 10.20 2.28
CA ILE A 52 3.41 8.84 1.96
C ILE A 52 4.53 7.83 2.21
N SER A 53 5.82 8.19 2.04
CA SER A 53 6.93 7.29 2.34
C SER A 53 6.98 6.94 3.83
N ASP A 54 6.73 7.93 4.71
CA ASP A 54 6.61 7.72 6.15
C ASP A 54 5.47 6.74 6.46
N TYR A 55 4.32 6.89 5.79
CA TYR A 55 3.19 5.96 5.96
C TYR A 55 3.55 4.55 5.48
N LEU A 56 4.11 4.40 4.28
CA LEU A 56 4.48 3.11 3.72
C LEU A 56 5.42 2.31 4.65
N LEU A 57 6.36 3.00 5.31
CA LEU A 57 7.32 2.40 6.24
C LEU A 57 6.78 2.26 7.67
N SER A 58 5.51 2.58 7.92
CA SER A 58 4.91 2.57 9.25
C SER A 58 4.20 1.24 9.59
N PRO A 59 4.01 0.94 10.89
CA PRO A 59 3.16 -0.16 11.32
C PRO A 59 1.71 -0.07 10.83
N ASP A 60 1.19 1.15 10.63
CA ASP A 60 -0.18 1.36 10.13
C ASP A 60 -0.33 0.85 8.69
N PHE A 61 0.74 0.90 7.88
CA PHE A 61 0.72 0.27 6.56
C PHE A 61 0.80 -1.24 6.66
N THR A 62 1.60 -1.79 7.59
CA THR A 62 1.62 -3.24 7.84
C THR A 62 0.23 -3.77 8.23
N GLU A 63 -0.51 -3.04 9.06
CA GLU A 63 -1.90 -3.37 9.40
C GLU A 63 -2.80 -3.41 8.16
N LEU A 64 -2.66 -2.43 7.25
CA LEU A 64 -3.38 -2.43 5.97
C LEU A 64 -3.03 -3.68 5.15
N VAL A 65 -1.75 -4.07 5.06
CA VAL A 65 -1.30 -5.27 4.33
C VAL A 65 -1.99 -6.53 4.86
N PHE A 66 -2.13 -6.68 6.17
CA PHE A 66 -2.83 -7.83 6.77
C PHE A 66 -4.31 -7.89 6.39
N ILE A 67 -4.97 -6.74 6.24
CA ILE A 67 -6.39 -6.67 5.89
C ILE A 67 -6.61 -6.98 4.40
N ILE A 68 -5.86 -6.31 3.52
CA ILE A 68 -6.09 -6.40 2.07
C ILE A 68 -5.35 -7.58 1.41
N GLY A 69 -4.37 -8.16 2.11
CA GLY A 69 -3.55 -9.26 1.63
C GLY A 69 -2.39 -8.83 0.72
N ILE A 70 -1.44 -9.75 0.54
CA ILE A 70 -0.19 -9.49 -0.18
C ILE A 70 -0.43 -9.11 -1.65
N ASP A 71 -1.30 -9.84 -2.37
CA ASP A 71 -1.56 -9.60 -3.79
C ASP A 71 -2.13 -8.19 -4.07
N VAL A 72 -3.08 -7.75 -3.25
CA VAL A 72 -3.69 -6.42 -3.39
C VAL A 72 -2.68 -5.34 -2.99
N THR A 73 -1.89 -5.60 -1.95
CA THR A 73 -0.80 -4.71 -1.54
C THR A 73 0.22 -4.53 -2.66
N LYS A 74 0.64 -5.61 -3.34
CA LYS A 74 1.56 -5.53 -4.49
C LYS A 74 0.99 -4.70 -5.62
N LYS A 75 -0.31 -4.84 -5.93
CA LYS A 75 -0.99 -3.99 -6.93
C LYS A 75 -0.99 -2.51 -6.52
N LEU A 76 -1.23 -2.23 -5.24
CA LEU A 76 -1.18 -0.87 -4.68
C LEU A 76 0.22 -0.27 -4.81
N LEU A 77 1.25 -0.97 -4.35
CA LEU A 77 2.65 -0.53 -4.41
C LEU A 77 3.12 -0.30 -5.85
N LYS A 78 2.75 -1.19 -6.79
CA LYS A 78 3.05 -1.02 -8.20
C LYS A 78 2.43 0.26 -8.77
N MET A 79 1.17 0.55 -8.42
CA MET A 79 0.52 1.79 -8.86
C MET A 79 1.19 3.04 -8.26
N ILE A 80 1.70 2.98 -7.02
CA ILE A 80 2.49 4.07 -6.43
C ILE A 80 3.77 4.28 -7.25
N ILE A 81 4.53 3.22 -7.52
CA ILE A 81 5.78 3.27 -8.29
C ILE A 81 5.57 3.86 -9.69
N GLU A 82 4.45 3.54 -10.33
CA GLU A 82 4.12 4.02 -11.67
C GLU A 82 3.56 5.46 -11.70
N SER A 83 2.95 5.92 -10.60
CA SER A 83 2.22 7.20 -10.57
C SER A 83 2.98 8.34 -9.92
N TYR A 84 3.88 8.06 -8.98
CA TYR A 84 4.68 9.09 -8.30
C TYR A 84 5.97 9.37 -9.07
N THR A 85 6.48 10.59 -8.90
CA THR A 85 7.76 11.03 -9.50
C THR A 85 8.84 11.31 -8.45
N ASP A 86 8.46 11.27 -7.16
CA ASP A 86 9.38 11.52 -6.06
C ASP A 86 10.22 10.26 -5.77
N PRO A 87 11.56 10.33 -5.82
CA PRO A 87 12.41 9.16 -5.60
C PRO A 87 12.20 8.50 -4.24
N ASP A 88 12.01 9.28 -3.18
CA ASP A 88 11.90 8.76 -1.82
C ASP A 88 10.62 7.90 -1.67
N ILE A 89 9.54 8.34 -2.32
CA ILE A 89 8.26 7.60 -2.37
C ILE A 89 8.42 6.30 -3.15
N ILE A 90 9.06 6.39 -4.33
CA ILE A 90 9.28 5.24 -5.22
C ILE A 90 10.16 4.20 -4.52
N ASP A 91 11.24 4.63 -3.88
CA ASP A 91 12.19 3.73 -3.22
C ASP A 91 11.55 3.07 -1.99
N ALA A 92 10.76 3.81 -1.20
CA ALA A 92 9.98 3.21 -0.11
C ALA A 92 8.99 2.15 -0.63
N ALA A 93 8.28 2.44 -1.72
CA ALA A 93 7.33 1.48 -2.30
C ALA A 93 8.03 0.24 -2.88
N LYS A 94 9.16 0.41 -3.56
CA LYS A 94 9.97 -0.70 -4.10
C LYS A 94 10.52 -1.58 -2.99
N LYS A 95 11.06 -0.99 -1.93
CA LYS A 95 11.59 -1.73 -0.79
C LYS A 95 10.54 -2.69 -0.23
N ILE A 96 9.34 -2.19 0.04
CA ILE A 96 8.26 -3.04 0.59
C ILE A 96 7.79 -4.07 -0.44
N TYR A 97 7.73 -3.69 -1.72
CA TYR A 97 7.36 -4.62 -2.79
C TYR A 97 8.33 -5.81 -2.88
N GLU A 98 9.63 -5.56 -2.75
CA GLU A 98 10.68 -6.57 -2.73
C GLU A 98 10.63 -7.43 -1.46
N GLU A 99 10.43 -6.82 -0.29
CA GLU A 99 10.23 -7.54 0.97
C GLU A 99 9.07 -8.54 0.85
N LEU A 100 7.93 -8.11 0.32
CA LEU A 100 6.76 -8.96 0.10
C LEU A 100 6.98 -10.07 -0.96
N ASN A 101 7.93 -9.91 -1.89
CA ASN A 101 8.32 -10.97 -2.82
C ASN A 101 9.24 -11.99 -2.14
N GLY A 102 10.24 -11.54 -1.38
CA GLY A 102 11.15 -12.43 -0.65
C GLY A 102 10.42 -13.29 0.38
N PHE A 103 9.39 -12.74 1.05
CA PHE A 103 8.52 -13.53 1.92
C PHE A 103 7.76 -14.64 1.17
N GLU A 104 7.28 -14.38 -0.05
CA GLU A 104 6.60 -15.38 -0.86
C GLU A 104 7.53 -16.49 -1.35
N GLU A 105 8.77 -16.17 -1.74
CA GLU A 105 9.75 -17.17 -2.18
C GLU A 105 10.16 -18.09 -1.02
N THR A 106 10.41 -17.52 0.15
CA THR A 106 10.78 -18.28 1.36
C THR A 106 9.63 -19.18 1.83
N ALA A 107 8.39 -18.66 1.82
CA ALA A 107 7.21 -19.44 2.21
C ALA A 107 6.96 -20.63 1.26
N LYS A 108 7.15 -20.45 -0.04
CA LYS A 108 7.00 -21.52 -1.04
C LYS A 108 8.08 -22.60 -0.91
N GLU A 109 9.32 -22.23 -0.63
CA GLU A 109 10.40 -23.20 -0.42
C GLU A 109 10.19 -24.08 0.84
N GLU A 110 9.56 -23.54 1.89
CA GLU A 110 9.25 -24.30 3.11
C GLU A 110 8.08 -25.29 2.93
N GLU A 111 7.08 -24.97 2.10
CA GLU A 111 5.99 -25.90 1.76
C GLU A 111 6.49 -27.08 0.90
N ILE A 112 7.40 -26.83 -0.03
CA ILE A 112 7.98 -27.88 -0.90
C ILE A 112 8.85 -28.85 -0.09
N LYS A 113 9.54 -28.38 0.96
CA LYS A 113 10.38 -29.23 1.83
C LYS A 113 9.59 -30.07 2.85
N LYS A 114 8.29 -29.79 3.03
CA LYS A 114 7.40 -30.53 3.94
C LYS A 114 6.45 -31.51 3.24
N SER A 115 6.45 -31.54 1.91
CA SER A 115 5.74 -32.53 1.08
C SER A 115 6.68 -33.65 0.63
#